data_AF-X1DA13-F1
#
_entry.id   AF-X1DA13-F1
#
_cell.length_a   1.000
_cell.length_b   1.000
_cell.length_c   1.000
_cell.angle_alpha   90.00
_cell.angle_beta   90.00
_cell.angle_gamma   90.00
#
_symmetry.space_group_name_H-M   'P 1'
#
loop_
_entity.id
_entity.type
_entity.pdbx_description
1 polymer ?
#
loop_
_entity_poly.entity_id
_entity_poly.type
_entity_poly.pdbx_seq_one_letter_code
_entity_poly.pdbx_strand_id
1 'polypeptide(L)'
;MNKEIILLQKIVKDCLNQLYANLYYKYERKRRYNMTINHFKITNSLKELITYDNLTEIKNKILEIKTDIKSLSTDELKLSNLTLNGQTIKVKNKYLINELTQILETHTLQRTKYYIQRLIKSLSQVKASKINDINLNQWKEYDDILTDSLWIIKKRDNSGAHSAEYWGNFIPQIPNQFLKRYTKRSEWVLDPFLGSGTTLIECIRLR
;
A
#
# COMPACT_ATOMS: atom_id res chain seq x y z
N MET A 1 41.38 14.96 -8.98
CA MET A 1 40.03 15.46 -9.34
C MET A 1 39.28 14.58 -10.35
N ASN A 2 39.84 14.21 -11.52
CA ASN A 2 39.10 13.41 -12.51
C ASN A 2 38.83 11.94 -12.12
N LYS A 3 39.70 11.28 -11.34
CA LYS A 3 39.53 9.86 -10.98
C LYS A 3 38.36 9.61 -10.02
N GLU A 4 38.09 10.52 -9.08
CA GLU A 4 36.97 10.40 -8.14
C GLU A 4 35.61 10.65 -8.82
N ILE A 5 35.54 11.58 -9.77
CA ILE A 5 34.32 11.84 -10.56
C ILE A 5 33.98 10.63 -11.45
N ILE A 6 34.98 10.02 -12.09
CA ILE A 6 34.79 8.82 -12.91
C ILE A 6 34.37 7.63 -12.05
N LEU A 7 34.93 7.50 -10.84
CA LEU A 7 34.54 6.47 -9.88
C LEU A 7 33.09 6.67 -9.41
N LEU A 8 32.69 7.91 -9.09
CA LEU A 8 31.31 8.28 -8.75
C LEU A 8 30.34 7.97 -9.90
N GLN A 9 30.68 8.33 -11.13
CA GLN A 9 29.85 8.04 -12.31
C GLN A 9 29.68 6.52 -12.55
N LYS A 10 30.74 5.74 -12.33
CA LYS A 10 30.71 4.29 -12.47
C LYS A 10 29.85 3.63 -11.38
N ILE A 11 30.03 4.04 -10.11
CA ILE A 11 29.22 3.59 -8.98
C ILE A 11 27.74 3.91 -9.21
N VAL A 12 27.43 5.13 -9.69
CA VAL A 12 26.06 5.54 -10.02
C VAL A 12 25.47 4.67 -11.13
N LYS A 13 26.22 4.38 -12.19
CA LYS A 13 25.76 3.56 -13.32
C LYS A 13 25.53 2.10 -12.95
N ASP A 14 26.44 1.51 -12.18
CA ASP A 14 26.33 0.12 -11.72
C ASP A 14 25.19 -0.03 -10.69
N CYS A 15 25.05 0.94 -9.77
CA CYS A 15 23.88 1.04 -8.89
C CYS A 15 22.59 1.12 -9.70
N LEU A 16 22.50 2.00 -10.70
CA LEU A 16 21.31 2.17 -11.53
C LEU A 16 20.92 0.85 -12.21
N ASN A 17 21.86 0.14 -12.84
CA ASN A 17 21.59 -1.11 -13.54
C ASN A 17 21.10 -2.23 -12.60
N GLN A 18 21.76 -2.39 -11.45
CA GLN A 18 21.37 -3.39 -10.46
C GLN A 18 20.02 -3.03 -9.79
N LEU A 19 19.72 -1.74 -9.69
CA LEU A 19 18.44 -1.24 -9.21
C LEU A 19 17.31 -1.45 -10.22
N TYR A 20 17.55 -1.23 -11.52
CA TYR A 20 16.55 -1.45 -12.58
C TYR A 20 16.09 -2.91 -12.65
N ALA A 21 17.01 -3.88 -12.55
CA ALA A 21 16.67 -5.31 -12.55
C ALA A 21 15.82 -5.70 -11.32
N ASN A 22 16.15 -5.16 -10.14
CA ASN A 22 15.41 -5.41 -8.90
C ASN A 22 14.07 -4.67 -8.85
N LEU A 23 13.98 -3.47 -9.42
CA LEU A 23 12.75 -2.68 -9.52
C LEU A 23 11.74 -3.39 -10.43
N TYR A 24 12.19 -3.93 -11.56
CA TYR A 24 11.34 -4.72 -12.45
C TYR A 24 10.76 -5.96 -11.76
N TYR A 25 11.60 -6.74 -11.07
CA TYR A 25 11.14 -7.92 -10.33
C TYR A 25 10.18 -7.59 -9.17
N LYS A 26 10.41 -6.48 -8.46
CA LYS A 26 9.55 -6.03 -7.34
C LYS A 26 8.23 -5.43 -7.83
N TYR A 27 8.24 -4.73 -8.98
CA TYR A 27 7.06 -4.18 -9.63
C TYR A 27 6.09 -5.30 -10.09
N GLU A 28 6.62 -6.33 -10.74
CA GLU A 28 5.87 -7.54 -11.13
C GLU A 28 5.22 -8.23 -9.92
N ARG A 29 5.93 -8.32 -8.79
CA ARG A 29 5.39 -8.93 -7.55
C ARG A 29 4.28 -8.11 -6.89
N LYS A 30 4.34 -6.77 -6.97
CA LYS A 30 3.32 -5.86 -6.42
C LYS A 30 2.01 -5.90 -7.21
N ARG A 31 2.07 -6.28 -8.49
CA ARG A 31 0.92 -6.42 -9.38
C ARG A 31 0.01 -7.62 -9.02
N ARG A 32 0.55 -8.62 -8.30
CA ARG A 32 -0.12 -9.90 -7.96
C ARG A 32 -1.11 -9.85 -6.77
N TYR A 33 -1.37 -8.70 -6.13
CA TYR A 33 -2.18 -8.63 -4.89
C TYR A 33 -3.43 -7.74 -4.96
N ASN A 34 -3.69 -7.13 -6.11
CA ASN A 34 -4.81 -6.20 -6.26
C ASN A 34 -5.95 -6.87 -7.02
N MET A 35 -7.13 -6.93 -6.40
CA MET A 35 -8.36 -7.37 -7.05
C MET A 35 -9.04 -6.17 -7.72
N THR A 36 -9.68 -6.41 -8.87
CA THR A 36 -10.54 -5.41 -9.51
C THR A 36 -11.98 -5.72 -9.15
N ILE A 37 -12.67 -4.76 -8.53
CA ILE A 37 -14.05 -4.92 -8.07
C ILE A 37 -14.90 -3.82 -8.69
N ASN A 38 -16.16 -4.14 -9.02
CA ASN A 38 -17.13 -3.13 -9.44
C ASN A 38 -17.48 -2.22 -8.25
N HIS A 39 -17.04 -0.97 -8.30
CA HIS A 39 -17.19 0.01 -7.22
C HIS A 39 -18.66 0.30 -6.91
N PHE A 40 -19.49 0.47 -7.95
CA PHE A 40 -20.90 0.79 -7.78
C PHE A 40 -21.65 -0.35 -7.09
N LYS A 41 -21.41 -1.60 -7.52
CA LYS A 41 -22.01 -2.79 -6.93
C LYS A 41 -21.68 -2.89 -5.43
N ILE A 42 -20.39 -2.87 -5.07
CA ILE A 42 -19.98 -3.04 -3.66
C ILE A 42 -20.46 -1.89 -2.77
N THR A 43 -20.33 -0.64 -3.22
CA THR A 43 -20.72 0.52 -2.40
C THR A 43 -22.24 0.62 -2.21
N ASN A 44 -23.04 0.27 -3.22
CA ASN A 44 -24.50 0.26 -3.06
C ASN A 44 -24.98 -0.86 -2.15
N SER A 45 -24.44 -2.07 -2.30
CA SER A 45 -24.76 -3.16 -1.37
C SER A 45 -24.42 -2.79 0.06
N LEU A 46 -23.27 -2.15 0.30
CA LEU A 46 -22.91 -1.68 1.65
C LEU A 46 -23.82 -0.54 2.15
N LYS A 47 -24.27 0.37 1.27
CA LYS A 47 -25.20 1.45 1.64
C LYS A 47 -26.58 0.91 2.02
N GLU A 48 -27.06 -0.08 1.29
CA GLU A 48 -28.31 -0.78 1.60
C GLU A 48 -28.25 -1.39 3.01
N LEU A 49 -27.15 -2.04 3.40
CA LEU A 49 -27.01 -2.62 4.74
C LEU A 49 -27.07 -1.60 5.89
N ILE A 50 -26.86 -0.31 5.64
CA ILE A 50 -27.00 0.73 6.67
C ILE A 50 -28.46 0.95 7.07
N THR A 51 -29.42 0.68 6.17
CA THR A 51 -30.85 0.88 6.42
C THR A 51 -31.46 -0.24 7.27
N TYR A 52 -30.74 -1.36 7.44
CA TYR A 52 -31.21 -2.52 8.19
C TYR A 52 -31.14 -2.26 9.69
N ASP A 53 -32.12 -2.75 10.44
CA ASP A 53 -32.15 -2.64 11.90
C ASP A 53 -31.89 -3.97 12.63
N ASN A 54 -31.76 -5.06 11.88
CA ASN A 54 -31.40 -6.38 12.40
C ASN A 54 -29.90 -6.65 12.20
N LEU A 55 -29.17 -6.78 13.32
CA LEU A 55 -27.73 -7.05 13.30
C LEU A 55 -27.38 -8.40 12.63
N THR A 56 -28.19 -9.44 12.85
CA THR A 56 -27.94 -10.78 12.31
C THR A 56 -28.05 -10.78 10.79
N GLU A 57 -29.06 -10.09 10.25
CA GLU A 57 -29.23 -9.93 8.80
C GLU A 57 -28.06 -9.20 8.15
N ILE A 58 -27.61 -8.10 8.76
CA ILE A 58 -26.43 -7.36 8.28
C ILE A 58 -25.21 -8.28 8.26
N LYS A 59 -24.97 -9.03 9.35
CA LYS A 59 -23.81 -9.92 9.43
C LYS A 59 -23.87 -11.05 8.40
N ASN A 60 -25.02 -11.65 8.18
CA ASN A 60 -25.19 -12.69 7.16
C ASN A 60 -24.87 -12.14 5.76
N LYS A 61 -25.35 -10.94 5.42
CA LYS A 61 -25.04 -10.29 4.15
C LYS A 61 -23.57 -9.90 4.01
N ILE A 62 -22.94 -9.41 5.07
CA ILE A 62 -21.50 -9.13 5.08
C ILE A 62 -20.70 -10.42 4.89
N LEU A 63 -21.16 -11.54 5.46
CA LEU A 63 -20.54 -12.85 5.27
C LEU A 63 -20.63 -13.31 3.82
N GLU A 64 -21.80 -13.18 3.18
CA GLU A 64 -22.00 -13.45 1.74
C GLU A 64 -21.02 -12.62 0.88
N ILE A 65 -20.93 -11.31 1.12
CA ILE A 65 -19.98 -10.43 0.42
C ILE A 65 -18.54 -10.91 0.61
N LYS A 66 -18.16 -11.30 1.84
CA LYS A 66 -16.82 -11.79 2.16
C LYS A 66 -16.52 -13.12 1.46
N THR A 67 -17.49 -14.03 1.35
CA THR A 67 -17.31 -15.30 0.64
C THR A 67 -17.16 -15.10 -0.86
N ASP A 68 -17.94 -14.19 -1.45
CA ASP A 68 -17.83 -13.83 -2.86
C ASP A 68 -16.45 -13.26 -3.19
N ILE A 69 -15.94 -12.34 -2.36
CA ILE A 69 -14.60 -11.77 -2.58
C ILE A 69 -13.52 -12.85 -2.47
N LYS A 70 -13.66 -13.84 -1.58
CA LYS A 70 -12.72 -14.95 -1.51
C LYS A 70 -12.74 -15.82 -2.77
N SER A 71 -13.90 -16.15 -3.31
CA SER A 71 -14.00 -16.95 -4.54
C SER A 71 -13.49 -16.19 -5.78
N LEU A 72 -13.69 -14.88 -5.84
CA LEU A 72 -13.11 -14.01 -6.86
C LEU A 72 -11.57 -13.98 -6.82
N SER A 73 -10.95 -14.25 -5.67
CA SER A 73 -9.50 -14.26 -5.54
C SER A 73 -8.82 -15.55 -5.97
N THR A 74 -9.57 -16.66 -6.05
CA THR A 74 -9.08 -17.97 -6.51
C THR A 74 -9.16 -18.13 -8.02
N ASP A 75 -10.05 -17.38 -8.68
CA ASP A 75 -10.24 -17.40 -10.13
C ASP A 75 -9.45 -16.27 -10.81
N GLU A 76 -8.13 -16.45 -11.00
CA GLU A 76 -7.27 -15.49 -11.72
C GLU A 76 -7.71 -15.24 -13.20
N LEU A 77 -8.67 -16.02 -13.73
CA LEU A 77 -9.02 -16.07 -15.16
C LEU A 77 -10.41 -15.51 -15.56
N LYS A 78 -11.17 -14.84 -14.68
CA LYS A 78 -12.50 -14.28 -15.03
C LYS A 78 -12.63 -12.76 -14.88
N LEU A 79 -11.57 -12.02 -15.21
CA LEU A 79 -11.57 -10.55 -15.15
C LEU A 79 -11.96 -9.84 -16.46
N SER A 80 -12.32 -10.58 -17.52
CA SER A 80 -12.62 -10.01 -18.85
C SER A 80 -14.09 -9.63 -19.10
N ASN A 81 -15.06 -9.99 -18.23
CA ASN A 81 -16.49 -9.89 -18.60
C ASN A 81 -17.36 -8.96 -17.71
N LEU A 82 -16.80 -7.96 -17.02
CA LEU A 82 -17.60 -6.99 -16.23
C LEU A 82 -17.49 -5.54 -16.70
N THR A 83 -17.08 -5.31 -17.94
CA THR A 83 -17.19 -4.01 -18.60
C THR A 83 -18.54 -3.91 -19.28
N LEU A 84 -19.59 -3.55 -18.53
CA LEU A 84 -20.73 -2.93 -19.20
C LEU A 84 -21.20 -1.61 -18.60
N ASN A 85 -21.13 -1.28 -17.30
CA ASN A 85 -21.71 0.01 -16.83
C ASN A 85 -21.21 0.56 -15.48
N GLY A 86 -20.01 0.23 -14.98
CA GLY A 86 -19.55 0.73 -13.68
C GLY A 86 -18.05 0.93 -13.56
N GLN A 87 -17.63 2.05 -12.94
CA GLN A 87 -16.23 2.29 -12.59
C GLN A 87 -15.70 1.10 -11.76
N THR A 88 -14.58 0.52 -12.19
CA THR A 88 -13.89 -0.52 -11.45
C THR A 88 -12.82 0.09 -10.56
N ILE A 89 -12.64 -0.45 -9.36
CA ILE A 89 -11.59 -0.05 -8.42
C ILE A 89 -10.61 -1.20 -8.22
N LYS A 90 -9.33 -0.84 -8.05
CA LYS A 90 -8.29 -1.78 -7.61
C LYS A 90 -8.14 -1.67 -6.10
N VAL A 91 -8.32 -2.79 -5.40
CA VAL A 91 -8.21 -2.86 -3.93
C VAL A 91 -7.41 -4.10 -3.56
N LYS A 92 -6.54 -4.00 -2.54
CA LYS A 92 -5.88 -5.19 -1.99
C LYS A 92 -6.90 -6.12 -1.35
N ASN A 93 -6.91 -7.37 -1.78
CA ASN A 93 -7.84 -8.38 -1.26
C ASN A 93 -7.76 -8.52 0.26
N LYS A 94 -6.52 -8.62 0.79
CA LYS A 94 -6.24 -8.71 2.23
C LYS A 94 -6.87 -7.55 3.02
N TYR A 95 -6.78 -6.32 2.52
CA TYR A 95 -7.36 -5.14 3.18
C TYR A 95 -8.89 -5.27 3.28
N LEU A 96 -9.55 -5.60 2.17
CA LEU A 96 -11.01 -5.72 2.13
C LEU A 96 -11.52 -6.85 3.02
N ILE A 97 -10.87 -8.02 2.99
CA ILE A 97 -11.19 -9.14 3.88
C ILE A 97 -11.05 -8.74 5.35
N ASN A 98 -10.00 -8.00 5.71
CA ASN A 98 -9.78 -7.55 7.08
C ASN A 98 -10.88 -6.57 7.54
N GLU A 99 -11.28 -5.62 6.69
CA GLU A 99 -12.37 -4.69 7.04
C GLU A 99 -13.72 -5.40 7.19
N LEU A 100 -14.06 -6.34 6.29
CA LEU A 100 -15.27 -7.16 6.41
C LEU A 100 -15.24 -8.04 7.66
N THR A 101 -14.09 -8.59 8.01
CA THR A 101 -13.91 -9.36 9.24
C THR A 101 -14.13 -8.49 10.47
N GLN A 102 -13.57 -7.28 10.49
CA GLN A 102 -13.81 -6.32 11.57
C GLN A 102 -15.28 -5.96 11.72
N ILE A 103 -16.03 -5.83 10.60
CA ILE A 103 -17.47 -5.60 10.64
C ILE A 103 -18.19 -6.80 11.31
N LEU A 104 -17.85 -8.03 10.93
CA LEU A 104 -18.46 -9.25 11.47
C LEU A 104 -18.20 -9.45 12.98
N GLU A 105 -17.02 -9.03 13.46
CA GLU A 105 -16.61 -9.12 14.87
C GLU A 105 -17.34 -8.12 15.78
N THR A 106 -18.07 -7.14 15.23
CA THR A 106 -18.77 -6.15 16.04
C THR A 106 -19.97 -6.74 16.78
N HIS A 107 -20.27 -6.26 18.00
CA HIS A 107 -21.38 -6.78 18.81
C HIS A 107 -22.61 -5.88 18.85
N THR A 108 -22.53 -4.65 18.32
CA THR A 108 -23.64 -3.69 18.37
C THR A 108 -23.95 -3.12 17.00
N LEU A 109 -25.24 -2.90 16.72
CA LEU A 109 -25.73 -2.35 15.45
C LEU A 109 -25.02 -1.04 15.07
N GLN A 110 -24.90 -0.13 16.03
CA GLN A 110 -24.22 1.17 15.83
C GLN A 110 -22.77 0.99 15.38
N ARG A 111 -22.03 0.07 16.02
CA ARG A 111 -20.62 -0.17 15.69
C ARG A 111 -20.48 -0.85 14.33
N THR A 112 -21.38 -1.78 14.00
CA THR A 112 -21.46 -2.40 12.66
C THR A 112 -21.69 -1.35 11.58
N LYS A 113 -22.72 -0.50 11.73
CA LYS A 113 -23.04 0.58 10.77
C LYS A 113 -21.88 1.57 10.63
N TYR A 114 -21.21 1.93 11.72
CA TYR A 114 -20.01 2.77 11.68
C TYR A 114 -18.89 2.18 10.81
N TYR A 115 -18.56 0.89 11.00
CA TYR A 115 -17.51 0.26 10.19
C TYR A 115 -17.91 0.08 8.73
N ILE A 116 -19.18 -0.18 8.45
CA ILE A 116 -19.72 -0.20 7.07
C ILE A 116 -19.56 1.17 6.42
N GLN A 117 -19.97 2.25 7.10
CA GLN A 117 -19.80 3.62 6.60
C GLN A 117 -18.33 3.97 6.37
N ARG A 118 -17.43 3.56 7.28
CA ARG A 118 -16.00 3.76 7.13
C ARG A 118 -15.44 3.04 5.90
N LEU A 119 -15.88 1.80 5.66
CA LEU A 119 -15.50 1.03 4.47
C LEU A 119 -16.03 1.68 3.18
N ILE A 120 -17.29 2.14 3.15
CA ILE A 120 -17.83 2.89 2.01
C ILE A 120 -16.97 4.12 1.71
N LYS A 121 -16.64 4.90 2.75
CA LYS A 121 -15.80 6.09 2.62
C LYS A 121 -14.40 5.75 2.10
N SER A 122 -13.81 4.65 2.56
CA SER A 122 -12.49 4.22 2.09
C SER A 122 -12.51 3.81 0.62
N LEU A 123 -13.55 3.11 0.17
CA LEU A 123 -13.70 2.71 -1.24
C LEU A 123 -14.05 3.87 -2.18
N SER A 124 -14.74 4.89 -1.67
CA SER A 124 -15.29 5.99 -2.51
C SER A 124 -14.43 7.24 -2.56
N GLN A 125 -13.58 7.49 -1.56
CA GLN A 125 -12.88 8.76 -1.40
C GLN A 125 -11.39 8.56 -1.10
N VAL A 126 -10.54 9.26 -1.84
CA VAL A 126 -9.12 9.39 -1.51
C VAL A 126 -8.93 10.60 -0.60
N LYS A 127 -8.35 10.38 0.59
CA LYS A 127 -7.98 11.44 1.53
C LYS A 127 -6.47 11.46 1.73
N ALA A 128 -5.77 12.12 0.82
CA ALA A 128 -4.34 12.37 0.96
C ALA A 128 -4.07 13.67 1.74
N SER A 129 -2.89 13.77 2.35
CA SER A 129 -2.47 15.00 3.05
C SER A 129 -1.77 15.96 2.08
N LYS A 130 -1.41 17.16 2.57
CA LYS A 130 -0.59 18.10 1.79
C LYS A 130 0.84 17.62 1.56
N ILE A 131 1.33 16.72 2.41
CA ILE A 131 2.76 16.37 2.53
C ILE A 131 3.12 14.97 2.00
N ASN A 132 2.12 14.12 1.75
CA ASN A 132 2.35 12.75 1.26
C ASN A 132 1.15 12.21 0.47
N ASP A 133 1.38 11.10 -0.23
CA ASP A 133 0.38 10.42 -1.06
C ASP A 133 -0.39 9.32 -0.31
N ILE A 134 -0.26 9.22 1.02
CA ILE A 134 -0.92 8.19 1.82
C ILE A 134 -2.42 8.49 1.89
N ASN A 135 -3.23 7.54 1.41
CA ASN A 135 -4.68 7.64 1.56
C ASN A 135 -5.09 7.32 3.00
N LEU A 136 -5.42 8.35 3.77
CA LEU A 136 -5.80 8.23 5.17
C LEU A 136 -7.10 7.46 5.37
N ASN A 137 -7.98 7.36 4.37
CA ASN A 137 -9.17 6.51 4.50
C ASN A 137 -8.82 5.01 4.36
N GLN A 138 -7.69 4.68 3.74
CA GLN A 138 -7.19 3.32 3.53
C GLN A 138 -5.85 3.10 4.25
N TRP A 139 -5.59 3.80 5.36
CA TRP A 139 -4.29 3.76 6.04
C TRP A 139 -3.84 2.34 6.48
N LYS A 140 -4.80 1.45 6.76
CA LYS A 140 -4.51 0.04 7.12
C LYS A 140 -4.06 -0.83 5.94
N GLU A 141 -4.15 -0.32 4.72
CA GLU A 141 -3.66 -1.01 3.52
C GLU A 141 -2.11 -1.00 3.47
N TYR A 142 -1.49 -0.07 4.18
CA TYR A 142 -0.04 0.12 4.21
C TYR A 142 0.60 -0.74 5.30
N ASP A 143 0.80 -2.03 4.99
CA ASP A 143 1.44 -3.02 5.89
C ASP A 143 2.87 -2.62 6.32
N ASP A 144 3.51 -1.71 5.58
CA ASP A 144 4.90 -1.32 5.74
C ASP A 144 5.09 0.07 6.36
N ILE A 145 4.03 0.83 6.63
CA ILE A 145 4.13 2.15 7.29
C ILE A 145 4.03 1.97 8.80
N LEU A 146 5.08 2.38 9.51
CA LEU A 146 5.11 2.33 10.97
C LEU A 146 4.43 3.57 11.56
N THR A 147 3.36 3.37 12.32
CA THR A 147 2.56 4.45 12.93
C THR A 147 2.96 4.77 14.36
N ASP A 148 3.67 3.86 15.03
CA ASP A 148 4.10 4.03 16.42
C ASP A 148 5.30 4.99 16.52
N SER A 149 5.50 5.55 17.72
CA SER A 149 6.64 6.42 18.02
C SER A 149 7.96 5.65 18.15
N LEU A 150 7.90 4.36 18.52
CA LEU A 150 9.06 3.48 18.65
C LEU A 150 9.09 2.47 17.50
N TRP A 151 10.16 2.50 16.71
CA TRP A 151 10.34 1.58 15.58
C TRP A 151 11.29 0.45 15.92
N ILE A 152 10.75 -0.76 16.04
CA ILE A 152 11.53 -1.97 16.29
C ILE A 152 11.83 -2.65 14.95
N ILE A 153 13.03 -2.41 14.42
CA ILE A 153 13.50 -3.03 13.18
C ILE A 153 14.36 -4.25 13.52
N LYS A 154 13.82 -5.45 13.28
CA LYS A 154 14.49 -6.72 13.64
C LYS A 154 15.79 -6.96 12.87
N LYS A 155 15.82 -6.60 11.59
CA LYS A 155 16.98 -6.82 10.71
C LYS A 155 17.07 -5.71 9.67
N ARG A 156 18.30 -5.24 9.41
CA ARG A 156 18.60 -4.31 8.32
C ARG A 156 18.26 -4.95 6.96
N ASP A 157 17.56 -4.21 6.11
CA ASP A 157 17.34 -4.63 4.72
C ASP A 157 18.70 -4.64 3.99
N ASN A 158 19.09 -5.80 3.48
CA ASN A 158 20.32 -6.01 2.72
C ASN A 158 20.02 -6.31 1.24
N SER A 159 18.79 -6.08 0.78
CA SER A 159 18.41 -6.24 -0.62
C SER A 159 18.82 -5.03 -1.47
N GLY A 160 19.21 -5.27 -2.72
CA GLY A 160 19.55 -4.21 -3.68
C GLY A 160 20.99 -3.69 -3.56
N ALA A 161 21.20 -2.42 -3.92
CA ALA A 161 22.52 -1.79 -4.03
C ALA A 161 23.08 -1.25 -2.69
N HIS A 162 22.46 -1.60 -1.56
CA HIS A 162 22.88 -1.12 -0.25
C HIS A 162 24.17 -1.83 0.18
N SER A 163 25.34 -1.20 -0.01
CA SER A 163 26.59 -1.71 0.56
C SER A 163 26.69 -1.35 2.05
N ALA A 164 27.15 -2.31 2.86
CA ALA A 164 27.39 -2.10 4.30
C ALA A 164 28.82 -1.59 4.58
N GLU A 165 29.55 -1.20 3.55
CA GLU A 165 31.00 -0.96 3.61
C GLU A 165 31.36 0.37 4.31
N TYR A 166 30.41 1.31 4.35
CA TYR A 166 30.58 2.59 5.05
C TYR A 166 30.03 2.51 6.49
N TRP A 167 30.89 2.87 7.44
CA TRP A 167 30.56 2.86 8.87
C TRP A 167 29.50 3.92 9.19
N GLY A 168 28.48 3.53 9.95
CA GLY A 168 27.38 4.44 10.33
C GLY A 168 26.30 4.63 9.26
N ASN A 169 26.25 3.77 8.22
CA ASN A 169 25.18 3.81 7.23
C ASN A 169 23.79 3.67 7.85
N PHE A 170 22.85 4.53 7.44
CA PHE A 170 21.43 4.38 7.75
C PHE A 170 20.92 2.98 7.40
N ILE A 171 20.05 2.44 8.26
CA ILE A 171 19.23 1.26 7.92
C ILE A 171 18.23 1.72 6.84
N PRO A 172 18.19 1.11 5.63
CA PRO A 172 17.38 1.61 4.51
C PRO A 172 15.89 1.79 4.82
N GLN A 173 15.37 1.00 5.75
CA GLN A 173 13.99 1.14 6.22
C GLN A 173 13.69 2.51 6.83
N ILE A 174 14.67 3.17 7.46
CA ILE A 174 14.48 4.50 8.07
C ILE A 174 14.23 5.57 6.99
N PRO A 175 15.13 5.81 6.01
CA PRO A 175 14.83 6.70 4.89
C PRO A 175 13.57 6.31 4.14
N ASN A 176 13.30 5.01 3.96
CA ASN A 176 12.07 4.55 3.32
C ASN A 176 10.79 5.06 4.02
N GLN A 177 10.75 5.00 5.35
CA GLN A 177 9.62 5.53 6.13
C GLN A 177 9.52 7.06 5.97
N PHE A 178 10.63 7.78 6.10
CA PHE A 178 10.62 9.24 6.01
C PHE A 178 10.10 9.72 4.65
N LEU A 179 10.62 9.14 3.56
CA LEU A 179 10.20 9.48 2.21
C LEU A 179 8.68 9.25 2.03
N LYS A 180 8.15 8.08 2.39
CA LYS A 180 6.71 7.82 2.24
C LYS A 180 5.82 8.72 3.12
N ARG A 181 6.29 9.10 4.30
CA ARG A 181 5.51 9.86 5.28
C ARG A 181 5.56 11.36 5.05
N TYR A 182 6.63 11.88 4.46
CA TYR A 182 6.90 13.32 4.41
C TYR A 182 7.26 13.86 3.04
N THR A 183 7.14 13.04 1.98
CA THR A 183 7.27 13.51 0.61
C THR A 183 6.13 12.96 -0.24
N LYS A 184 5.83 13.64 -1.33
CA LYS A 184 5.03 13.12 -2.44
C LYS A 184 5.91 12.55 -3.53
N ARG A 185 5.32 11.71 -4.37
CA ARG A 185 5.97 11.23 -5.58
C ARG A 185 6.38 12.41 -6.45
N SER A 186 7.58 12.33 -7.00
CA SER A 186 8.19 13.35 -7.85
C SER A 186 8.58 14.66 -7.16
N GLU A 187 8.50 14.75 -5.82
CA GLU A 187 9.10 15.86 -5.08
C GLU A 187 10.62 15.75 -5.00
N TRP A 188 11.27 16.89 -4.77
CA TRP A 188 12.71 16.97 -4.58
C TRP A 188 13.09 16.60 -3.15
N VAL A 189 14.13 15.77 -3.02
CA VAL A 189 14.72 15.40 -1.73
C VAL A 189 16.16 15.88 -1.72
N LEU A 190 16.49 16.73 -0.74
CA LEU A 190 17.85 17.21 -0.51
C LEU A 190 18.44 16.50 0.71
N ASP A 191 19.54 15.79 0.50
CA ASP A 191 20.33 15.16 1.56
C ASP A 191 21.79 15.65 1.47
N PRO A 192 22.17 16.68 2.25
CA PRO A 192 23.53 17.23 2.21
C PRO A 192 24.56 16.32 2.90
N PHE A 193 24.12 15.28 3.62
CA PHE A 193 24.96 14.35 4.37
C PHE A 193 24.82 12.93 3.81
N LEU A 194 24.96 12.83 2.49
CA LEU A 194 24.63 11.66 1.68
C LEU A 194 25.25 10.33 2.17
N GLY A 195 26.44 10.37 2.79
CA GLY A 195 27.16 9.18 3.21
C GLY A 195 27.35 8.19 2.05
N SER A 196 26.85 6.96 2.21
CA SER A 196 26.81 5.94 1.14
C SER A 196 25.68 6.09 0.12
N GLY A 197 24.82 7.10 0.21
CA GLY A 197 23.73 7.32 -0.73
C GLY A 197 22.45 6.55 -0.44
N THR A 198 22.23 6.07 0.80
CA THR A 198 21.02 5.31 1.16
C THR A 198 19.73 6.08 0.83
N THR A 199 19.68 7.39 1.07
CA THR A 199 18.53 8.24 0.73
C THR A 199 18.26 8.27 -0.77
N LEU A 200 19.30 8.43 -1.59
CA LEU A 200 19.19 8.42 -3.06
C LEU A 200 18.68 7.06 -3.55
N ILE A 201 19.24 5.96 -3.04
CA ILE A 201 18.82 4.61 -3.40
C ILE A 201 17.34 4.39 -3.07
N GLU A 202 16.87 4.81 -1.89
CA GLU A 202 15.46 4.69 -1.51
C GLU A 202 14.55 5.61 -2.32
N CYS A 203 14.99 6.82 -2.72
CA CYS A 203 14.25 7.68 -3.63
C CYS A 203 13.99 6.98 -4.97
N ILE A 204 15.01 6.35 -5.55
CA ILE A 204 14.84 5.62 -6.82
C ILE A 204 13.97 4.38 -6.61
N ARG A 205 14.07 3.70 -5.47
CA ARG A 205 13.22 2.54 -5.13
C ARG A 205 11.73 2.88 -5.01
N LEU A 206 11.40 4.12 -4.64
CA LEU A 206 10.05 4.60 -4.41
C LEU A 206 9.44 5.37 -5.60
N ARG A 207 10.19 5.53 -6.69
CA ARG A 207 9.70 6.17 -7.91
C ARG A 207 8.53 5.47 -8.57
#